data_AF-A0A7K2YPE0-F1
#
_entry.id   AF-A0A7K2YPE0-F1
#
_cell.length_a   1.000
_cell.length_b   1.000
_cell.length_c   1.000
_cell.angle_alpha   90.00
_cell.angle_beta   90.00
_cell.angle_gamma   90.00
#
_symmetry.space_group_name_H-M   'P 1'
#
loop_
_entity.id
_entity.type
_entity.pdbx_description
1 polymer ?
#
loop_
_entity_poly.entity_id
_entity_poly.type
_entity_poly.pdbx_seq_one_letter_code
_entity_poly.pdbx_strand_id
1 'polypeptide(L)' 'MGRTVNASGPIWRTSSYSAHQGECVEVASLHPDLAVRDSKDRARGKVRVAPAAWQALLNRVQAS' A
#
# COMPACT_ATOMS: atom_id res chain seq x y z
N MET A 1 5.08 28.21 22.65
CA MET A 1 5.40 28.02 21.23
C MET A 1 5.25 26.55 20.89
N GLY A 2 4.38 26.21 19.93
CA GLY A 2 3.86 24.86 19.69
C GLY A 2 4.86 23.88 19.08
N ARG A 3 4.71 22.60 19.44
CA ARG A 3 5.53 21.47 19.00
C ARG A 3 5.23 21.18 17.52
N THR A 4 6.25 21.23 16.67
CA THR A 4 6.16 20.73 15.30
C THR A 4 6.04 19.21 15.34
N VAL A 5 4.82 18.70 15.12
CA VAL A 5 4.63 17.27 14.83
C VAL A 5 5.13 17.05 13.41
N ASN A 6 6.30 16.42 13.28
CA ASN A 6 6.74 15.89 11.99
C ASN A 6 5.81 14.70 11.67
N ALA A 7 4.71 14.97 10.97
CA ALA A 7 3.79 13.94 10.54
C ALA A 7 4.45 13.15 9.40
N SER A 8 5.26 12.15 9.75
CA SER A 8 5.75 11.19 8.77
C SER A 8 4.55 10.46 8.16
N GLY A 9 4.26 10.80 6.90
CA GLY A 9 3.23 10.13 6.13
C GLY A 9 3.55 8.66 5.87
N PRO A 10 2.62 7.91 5.26
CA PRO A 10 2.82 6.49 4.94
C PRO A 10 4.11 6.25 4.17
N ILE A 11 4.88 5.26 4.63
CA ILE A 11 6.07 4.76 3.92
C ILE A 11 5.60 3.73 2.90
N TRP A 12 5.66 4.09 1.62
CA TRP A 12 5.26 3.23 0.51
C TRP A 12 6.39 2.32 0.07
N ARG A 13 6.06 1.05 -0.20
CA ARG A 13 6.94 0.07 -0.83
C ARG A 13 6.37 -0.31 -2.19
N THR A 14 7.22 -0.22 -3.21
CA THR A 14 6.85 -0.59 -4.58
C THR A 14 7.26 -2.04 -4.87
N SER A 15 6.48 -2.74 -5.70
CA SER A 15 6.70 -4.17 -6.00
C SER A 15 7.88 -4.39 -6.96
N SER A 16 8.80 -5.29 -6.59
CA SER A 16 9.98 -5.63 -7.40
C SER A 16 9.67 -6.35 -8.72
N TYR A 17 8.46 -6.93 -8.87
CA TYR A 17 8.01 -7.58 -10.10
C TYR A 17 7.63 -6.59 -11.21
N SER A 18 7.70 -5.29 -10.94
CA SER A 18 7.25 -4.25 -11.86
C SER A 18 8.32 -3.69 -12.79
N ALA A 19 9.57 -4.16 -12.68
CA ALA A 19 10.74 -3.56 -13.33
C ALA A 19 10.66 -3.48 -14.87
N HIS A 20 9.94 -4.40 -15.54
CA HIS A 20 9.88 -4.46 -17.00
C HIS A 20 8.62 -3.85 -17.63
N GLN A 21 7.60 -3.51 -16.83
CA GLN A 21 6.30 -2.99 -17.31
C GLN A 21 5.85 -1.71 -16.57
N GLY A 22 6.75 -1.11 -15.79
CA GLY A 22 6.50 0.04 -14.93
C GLY A 22 5.73 -0.35 -13.67
N GLU A 23 6.26 0.03 -12.51
CA GLU A 23 5.64 -0.02 -11.18
C GLU A 23 4.10 -0.01 -11.23
N CYS A 24 3.43 -1.15 -10.97
CA CYS A 24 1.96 -1.27 -11.06
C CYS A 24 1.25 -1.20 -9.69
N VAL A 25 1.94 -1.47 -8.58
CA VAL A 25 1.33 -1.47 -7.24
C VAL A 25 2.31 -0.99 -6.18
N GLU A 26 1.81 -0.14 -5.27
CA GLU A 26 2.48 0.28 -4.04
C GLU A 26 1.66 -0.12 -2.81
N VAL A 27 2.35 -0.55 -1.74
CA VAL A 27 1.73 -0.88 -0.46
C VAL A 27 2.37 -0.06 0.66
N ALA A 28 1.56 0.43 1.59
CA ALA A 28 2.02 1.11 2.80
C ALA A 28 1.31 0.57 4.05
N SER A 29 2.05 0.48 5.15
CA SER A 29 1.47 0.25 6.47
C SER A 29 0.78 1.52 6.96
N LEU A 30 -0.48 1.40 7.35
CA LEU A 30 -1.33 2.46 7.89
C LEU A 30 -2.00 1.99 9.17
N HIS A 31 -1.25 1.83 10.25
CA HIS A 31 -1.73 1.20 11.48
C HIS A 31 -3.14 1.68 11.88
N PRO A 32 -4.12 0.77 12.06
CA PRO A 32 -3.97 -0.70 12.09
C PRO A 32 -4.04 -1.39 10.72
N ASP A 33 -4.30 -0.65 9.65
CA ASP A 33 -4.61 -1.17 8.31
C ASP A 33 -3.42 -1.10 7.35
N LEU A 34 -3.67 -1.52 6.12
CA LEU A 34 -2.78 -1.37 4.99
C LEU A 34 -3.43 -0.44 3.95
N ALA A 35 -2.61 0.21 3.14
CA ALA A 35 -3.06 0.84 1.91
C ALA A 35 -2.38 0.22 0.70
N VAL A 36 -3.17 0.03 -0.35
CA VAL A 36 -2.72 -0.40 -1.66
C VAL A 36 -3.13 0.67 -2.67
N ARG A 37 -2.24 1.02 -3.60
CA ARG A 37 -2.58 1.91 -4.71
C ARG A 37 -1.86 1.52 -5.99
N ASP A 38 -2.39 2.01 -7.10
CA ASP A 38 -1.70 2.00 -8.38
C ASP A 38 -0.61 3.08 -8.38
N SER A 39 0.63 2.69 -8.65
CA SER A 39 1.75 3.63 -8.79
C SER A 39 1.65 4.48 -10.06
N LYS A 40 0.93 4.02 -11.09
CA LYS A 40 0.73 4.75 -12.36
C LYS A 40 -0.34 5.82 -12.25
N ASP A 41 -1.29 5.67 -11.34
CA ASP A 41 -2.34 6.65 -11.09
C ASP A 41 -2.57 6.88 -9.59
N ARG A 42 -1.62 7.58 -8.97
CA ARG A 42 -1.68 7.96 -7.55
C ARG A 42 -2.84 8.93 -7.25
N ALA A 43 -3.34 9.65 -8.26
CA ALA A 43 -4.41 10.63 -8.11
C ALA A 43 -5.78 9.97 -7.90
N ARG A 44 -5.98 8.74 -8.40
CA ARG A 44 -7.17 7.92 -8.12
C ARG A 44 -7.31 7.52 -6.65
N GLY A 45 -6.28 7.72 -5.83
CA GLY A 45 -6.30 7.44 -4.41
C GLY A 45 -5.78 6.05 -4.07
N LYS A 46 -6.18 5.55 -2.90
CA LYS A 46 -5.70 4.29 -2.32
C LYS A 46 -6.84 3.49 -1.73
N VAL A 47 -6.75 2.18 -1.84
CA VAL A 47 -7.66 1.25 -1.16
C VAL A 47 -7.10 0.96 0.22
N ARG A 48 -7.91 1.19 1.26
CA ARG A 48 -7.58 0.81 2.64
C ARG A 48 -8.06 -0.62 2.87
N VAL A 49 -7.18 -1.47 3.41
CA VAL A 49 -7.43 -2.90 3.58
C VAL A 49 -7.17 -3.27 5.03
N ALA A 50 -8.17 -3.86 5.68
CA ALA A 50 -8.02 -4.40 7.02
C ALA A 50 -7.07 -5.61 7.02
N PRO A 51 -6.30 -5.88 8.09
CA PRO A 51 -5.35 -6.99 8.14
C PRO A 51 -5.98 -8.36 7.80
N ALA A 52 -7.19 -8.64 8.30
CA ALA A 52 -7.91 -9.88 8.01
C ALA A 52 -8.26 -10.03 6.52
N ALA A 53 -8.68 -8.93 5.87
CA ALA A 53 -8.99 -8.94 4.44
C ALA A 53 -7.71 -9.12 3.59
N TRP A 54 -6.59 -8.55 4.03
CA TRP A 54 -5.30 -8.75 3.38
C TRP A 54 -4.85 -10.21 3.43
N GLN A 55 -4.95 -10.87 4.59
CA GLN A 55 -4.67 -12.30 4.73
C GLN A 55 -5.57 -13.16 3.85
N ALA A 56 -6.89 -12.87 3.83
CA ALA A 56 -7.83 -13.59 2.99
C ALA A 56 -7.50 -13.47 1.48
N LEU A 57 -7.09 -12.28 1.04
CA LEU A 57 -6.64 -12.05 -0.34
C LEU A 57 -5.41 -12.91 -0.67
N LEU A 58 -4.38 -12.89 0.18
CA LEU A 58 -3.15 -13.64 -0.04
C LEU A 58 -3.42 -15.15 -0.13
N ASN A 59 -4.23 -15.69 0.80
CA ASN A 59 -4.61 -17.10 0.78
C ASN A 59 -5.29 -17.50 -0.53
N ARG A 60 -6.15 -16.63 -1.08
CA ARG A 60 -6.85 -16.89 -2.33
C ARG A 60 -5.92 -16.84 -3.55
N VAL A 61 -5.02 -15.86 -3.61
CA VAL A 61 -4.12 -15.68 -4.76
C VAL A 61 -3.01 -16.72 -4.78
N GLN A 62 -2.50 -17.15 -3.63
CA GLN A 62 -1.43 -18.16 -3.55
C GLN A 62 -1.92 -19.59 -3.80
N ALA A 63 -3.20 -19.87 -3.58
CA ALA A 63 -3.80 -21.18 -3.84
C ALA A 63 -4.16 -21.40 -5.32
N SER A 64 -3.79 -20.47 -6.21
CA SER A 64 -4.10 -20.49 -7.65
C SER A 64 -2.91 -20.89 -8.51
#